data_AF-A0A8T5SEH2-F1
#
_entry.id   AF-A0A8T5SEH2-F1
#
_cell.length_a   1.000
_cell.length_b   1.000
_cell.length_c   1.000
_cell.angle_alpha   90.00
_cell.angle_beta   90.00
_cell.angle_gamma   90.00
#
_symmetry.space_group_name_H-M   'P 1'
#
loop_
_entity.id
_entity.type
_entity.pdbx_description
1 polymer ?
#
loop_
_entity_poly.entity_id
_entity_poly.type
_entity_poly.pdbx_seq_one_letter_code
_entity_poly.pdbx_strand_id
1 'polypeptide(L)'
;MPTFVERTALKGIVKFAKREFREKKPSGVRVLRVKDEVVFTKGGPIPSITVKQTQIPYYLVVLDYGDMYRLYKFKKDGELFHGENVEKQSDKMKQIEKSTKVEYKIP
;
A
#
# COMPACT_ATOMS: atom_id res chain seq x y z
N MET A 1 14.73 1.21 9.80
CA MET A 1 14.24 -0.16 10.12
C MET A 1 12.74 -0.09 10.37
N PRO A 2 11.92 -1.03 9.85
CA PRO A 2 10.49 -1.06 10.14
C PRO A 2 10.24 -1.33 11.63
N THR A 3 9.30 -0.62 12.22
CA THR A 3 8.91 -0.78 13.63
C THR A 3 8.26 -2.14 13.89
N PHE A 4 8.27 -2.62 15.14
CA PHE A 4 7.63 -3.90 15.49
C PHE A 4 6.14 -3.93 15.10
N VAL A 5 5.45 -2.80 15.25
CA VAL A 5 4.06 -2.61 14.85
C VAL A 5 3.88 -2.83 13.34
N GLU A 6 4.76 -2.25 12.50
CA GLU A 6 4.71 -2.43 11.04
C GLU A 6 4.90 -3.89 10.62
N ARG A 7 5.76 -4.64 11.33
CA ARG A 7 6.01 -6.07 11.02
C ARG A 7 4.78 -6.92 11.30
N THR A 8 4.08 -6.65 12.41
CA THR A 8 2.86 -7.36 12.79
C THR A 8 1.70 -7.00 11.86
N ALA A 9 1.55 -5.72 11.54
CA ALA A 9 0.57 -5.23 10.58
C ALA A 9 0.75 -5.88 9.20
N LEU A 10 1.97 -5.88 8.66
CA LEU A 10 2.27 -6.49 7.36
C LEU A 10 1.94 -7.99 7.33
N LYS A 11 2.25 -8.74 8.39
CA LYS A 11 1.85 -10.15 8.51
C LYS A 11 0.33 -10.32 8.47
N GLY A 12 -0.40 -9.44 9.16
CA GLY A 12 -1.87 -9.41 9.12
C GLY A 12 -2.41 -9.14 7.72
N ILE A 13 -1.87 -8.13 7.03
CA ILE A 13 -2.26 -7.75 5.67
C ILE A 13 -1.93 -8.86 4.67
N VAL A 14 -0.78 -9.51 4.79
CA VAL A 14 -0.42 -10.65 3.93
C VAL A 14 -1.35 -11.85 4.19
N LYS A 15 -1.74 -12.11 5.44
CA LYS A 15 -2.73 -13.14 5.77
C LYS A 15 -4.10 -12.81 5.16
N PHE A 16 -4.50 -11.54 5.22
CA PHE A 16 -5.71 -11.04 4.56
C PHE A 16 -5.64 -11.26 3.04
N ALA A 17 -4.55 -10.84 2.40
CA ALA A 17 -4.32 -11.01 0.96
C ALA A 17 -4.39 -12.49 0.53
N LYS A 18 -3.79 -13.42 1.31
CA LYS A 18 -3.87 -14.86 1.06
C LYS A 18 -5.28 -15.42 1.21
N ARG A 19 -6.04 -14.94 2.21
CA ARG A 19 -7.44 -15.34 2.41
C ARG A 19 -8.29 -14.88 1.23
N GLU A 20 -8.16 -13.62 0.84
CA GLU A 20 -8.86 -13.03 -0.31
C GLU A 20 -8.52 -13.78 -1.61
N PHE A 21 -7.25 -14.14 -1.83
CA PHE A 21 -6.84 -14.94 -2.98
C PHE A 21 -7.55 -16.30 -3.01
N ARG A 22 -7.64 -16.97 -1.86
CA ARG A 22 -8.27 -18.30 -1.73
C ARG A 22 -9.79 -18.24 -1.90
N GLU A 23 -10.43 -17.23 -1.32
CA GLU A 23 -11.90 -17.12 -1.29
C GLU A 23 -12.45 -16.56 -2.59
N LYS A 24 -11.86 -15.47 -3.10
CA LYS A 24 -12.38 -14.73 -4.26
C LYS A 24 -11.73 -15.12 -5.59
N LYS A 25 -10.64 -15.90 -5.54
CA LYS A 25 -9.90 -16.38 -6.71
C LYS A 25 -9.62 -15.29 -7.77
N PRO A 26 -9.06 -14.13 -7.37
CA PRO A 26 -8.55 -13.16 -8.34
C PRO A 26 -7.38 -13.78 -9.12
N SER A 27 -7.13 -13.25 -10.32
CA SER A 27 -6.01 -13.63 -11.19
C SER A 27 -4.64 -13.31 -10.57
N GLY A 28 -4.58 -12.43 -9.58
CA GLY A 28 -3.34 -12.15 -8.85
C GLY A 28 -3.57 -11.20 -7.68
N VAL A 29 -2.63 -11.17 -6.73
CA VAL A 29 -2.70 -10.27 -5.56
C VAL A 29 -1.36 -9.62 -5.29
N ARG A 30 -1.36 -8.32 -5.04
CA ARG A 30 -0.16 -7.56 -4.68
C ARG A 30 -0.40 -6.78 -3.39
N VAL A 31 0.57 -6.81 -2.49
CA VAL A 31 0.62 -5.94 -1.32
C VAL A 31 1.67 -4.88 -1.59
N LEU A 32 1.25 -3.64 -1.58
CA LEU A 32 2.06 -2.46 -1.86
C LEU A 32 2.17 -1.61 -0.59
N ARG A 33 3.31 -0.97 -0.39
CA ARG A 33 3.54 0.04 0.63
C ARG A 33 3.67 1.39 -0.05
N VAL A 34 2.94 2.40 0.42
CA VAL A 34 3.05 3.77 -0.08
C VAL A 34 4.40 4.34 0.35
N LYS A 35 5.13 4.94 -0.58
CA LYS A 35 6.39 5.62 -0.29
C LYS A 35 6.09 6.92 0.46
N ASP A 36 6.86 7.20 1.51
CA ASP A 36 6.76 8.49 2.18
C ASP A 36 7.17 9.60 1.18
N GLU A 37 6.30 10.58 0.92
CA GLU A 37 6.74 11.80 0.24
C GLU A 37 7.48 12.71 1.23
N VAL A 38 8.66 13.17 0.83
CA VAL A 38 9.43 14.15 1.60
C VAL A 38 8.82 15.52 1.32
N VAL A 39 7.98 16.00 2.25
CA VAL A 39 7.15 17.20 2.00
C VAL A 39 7.96 18.50 2.12
N PHE A 40 9.06 18.54 2.90
CA PHE A 40 9.88 19.75 3.02
C PHE A 40 11.37 19.47 3.35
N THR A 41 12.26 20.06 2.55
CA THR A 41 13.68 20.30 2.88
C THR A 41 13.89 21.81 2.97
N LYS A 42 13.73 22.41 4.16
CA LYS A 42 14.25 23.76 4.42
C LYS A 42 15.70 23.64 4.88
N GLY A 43 16.63 23.75 3.93
CA GLY A 43 18.07 23.82 4.20
C GLY A 43 18.53 25.27 4.42
N GLY A 44 18.65 25.65 5.69
CA GLY A 44 19.64 26.61 6.19
C GLY A 44 20.58 25.89 7.17
N PRO A 45 21.53 26.57 7.85
CA PRO A 45 22.68 25.96 8.54
C PRO A 45 22.39 25.18 9.84
N ILE A 46 21.17 24.67 10.04
CA ILE A 46 20.68 24.04 11.28
C ILE A 46 20.06 22.66 10.93
N PRO A 47 20.19 21.63 11.79
CA PRO A 47 19.89 20.25 11.42
C PRO A 47 18.50 20.08 10.83
N SER A 48 18.45 19.41 9.67
CA SER A 48 17.25 19.20 8.87
C SER A 48 16.24 18.33 9.62
N ILE A 49 15.24 18.98 10.23
CA ILE A 49 14.04 18.32 10.72
C ILE A 49 13.25 17.82 9.50
N THR A 50 13.48 16.56 9.14
CA THR A 50 12.75 15.88 8.05
C THR A 50 11.37 15.49 8.58
N VAL A 51 10.36 16.33 8.37
CA VAL A 51 8.97 15.99 8.72
C VAL A 51 8.45 15.01 7.68
N LYS A 52 8.40 13.73 8.02
CA LYS A 52 7.74 12.68 7.22
C LYS A 52 6.26 12.70 7.55
N GLN A 53 5.43 13.20 6.63
CA GLN A 53 3.98 13.08 6.79
C GLN A 53 3.61 11.61 6.61
N THR A 54 3.00 10.99 7.62
CA THR A 54 2.53 9.60 7.49
C THR A 54 1.33 9.61 6.56
N GLN A 55 1.53 9.22 5.29
CA GLN A 55 0.45 9.15 4.33
C GLN A 55 -0.52 8.02 4.70
N ILE A 56 -1.82 8.36 4.74
CA ILE A 56 -2.91 7.39 4.73
C ILE A 56 -3.44 7.37 3.30
N PRO A 57 -3.45 6.22 2.60
CA PRO A 57 -3.10 4.89 3.08
C PRO A 57 -1.60 4.63 3.19
N TYR A 58 -1.20 3.71 4.09
CA TYR A 58 0.19 3.28 4.26
C TYR A 58 0.48 1.97 3.51
N TYR A 59 -0.48 1.05 3.52
CA TYR A 59 -0.44 -0.19 2.76
C TYR A 59 -1.65 -0.28 1.82
N LEU A 60 -1.47 -0.96 0.70
CA LEU A 60 -2.47 -1.22 -0.30
C LEU A 60 -2.46 -2.71 -0.64
N VAL A 61 -3.62 -3.35 -0.68
CA VAL A 61 -3.77 -4.69 -1.28
C VAL A 61 -4.55 -4.54 -2.57
N VAL A 62 -3.94 -4.99 -3.66
CA VAL A 62 -4.49 -4.94 -5.01
C VAL A 62 -4.83 -6.36 -5.41
N LEU A 63 -6.12 -6.63 -5.61
CA LEU A 63 -6.59 -7.87 -6.24
C LEU A 63 -6.83 -7.59 -7.73
N ASP A 64 -6.26 -8.42 -8.60
CA ASP A 64 -6.44 -8.35 -10.06
C ASP A 64 -7.51 -9.33 -10.49
N TYR A 65 -8.60 -8.86 -11.10
CA TYR A 65 -9.65 -9.69 -11.67
C TYR A 65 -9.63 -9.69 -13.21
N GLY A 66 -8.53 -9.29 -13.83
CA GLY A 66 -8.40 -9.22 -15.29
C GLY A 66 -8.85 -7.86 -15.84
N ASP A 67 -10.12 -7.51 -15.64
CA ASP A 67 -10.74 -6.29 -16.20
C ASP A 67 -10.78 -5.14 -15.18
N MET A 68 -10.79 -5.48 -13.90
CA MET A 68 -10.86 -4.55 -12.77
C MET A 68 -9.88 -4.94 -11.67
N TYR A 69 -9.41 -3.93 -10.95
CA TYR A 69 -8.68 -4.09 -9.70
C TYR A 69 -9.60 -3.78 -8.53
N ARG A 70 -9.46 -4.57 -7.46
CA ARG A 70 -10.02 -4.23 -6.16
C ARG A 70 -8.90 -3.80 -5.24
N LEU A 71 -8.98 -2.55 -4.78
CA LEU A 71 -8.01 -1.94 -3.90
C LEU A 71 -8.53 -1.93 -2.47
N TYR A 72 -7.73 -2.42 -1.54
CA TYR A 72 -7.94 -2.28 -0.11
C TYR A 72 -6.85 -1.41 0.49
N LYS A 73 -7.26 -0.31 1.13
CA LYS A 73 -6.42 0.71 1.74
C LYS A 73 -6.28 0.44 3.22
N PHE A 74 -5.06 0.26 3.70
CA PHE A 74 -4.74 -0.01 5.09
C PHE A 74 -3.91 1.13 5.69
N LYS A 75 -4.18 1.43 6.96
CA LYS A 75 -3.36 2.31 7.78
C LYS A 75 -2.06 1.61 8.19
N LYS A 76 -1.15 2.37 8.81
CA LYS A 76 0.18 1.89 9.23
C LYS A 76 0.11 0.78 10.30
N ASP A 77 -0.95 0.79 11.11
CA ASP A 77 -1.26 -0.21 12.14
C ASP A 77 -1.88 -1.51 11.57
N GLY A 78 -2.21 -1.54 10.28
CA GLY A 78 -2.87 -2.67 9.63
C GLY A 78 -4.39 -2.63 9.68
N GLU A 79 -5.00 -1.55 10.14
CA GLU A 79 -6.45 -1.35 10.08
C GLU A 79 -6.88 -1.08 8.63
N LEU A 80 -7.92 -1.77 8.18
CA LEU A 80 -8.54 -1.50 6.88
C LEU A 80 -9.33 -0.19 6.97
N PHE A 81 -8.94 0.80 6.17
CA PHE A 81 -9.59 2.11 6.14
C PHE A 81 -10.62 2.24 5.03
N HIS A 82 -10.35 1.67 3.85
CA HIS A 82 -11.23 1.83 2.70
C HIS A 82 -11.04 0.71 1.66
N GLY A 83 -12.09 0.42 0.88
CA GLY A 83 -12.02 -0.50 -0.25
C GLY A 83 -12.71 0.11 -1.46
N GLU A 84 -12.05 0.08 -2.61
CA GLU A 84 -12.60 0.61 -3.87
C GLU A 84 -12.31 -0.34 -5.04
N ASN A 85 -13.15 -0.26 -6.08
CA ASN A 85 -12.93 -0.94 -7.34
C ASN A 85 -12.43 0.08 -8.36
N VAL A 86 -11.39 -0.27 -9.11
CA VAL A 86 -10.74 0.61 -10.08
C VAL A 86 -10.58 -0.16 -11.39
N GLU A 87 -10.98 0.46 -12.49
CA GLU A 87 -10.79 -0.12 -13.81
C GLU A 87 -9.30 -0.16 -14.20
N LYS A 88 -8.91 -1.23 -14.88
CA LYS A 88 -7.50 -1.50 -15.22
C LYS A 88 -6.86 -0.44 -16.11
N GLN A 89 -7.63 0.18 -16.99
CA GLN A 89 -7.14 1.22 -17.91
C GLN A 89 -7.01 2.61 -17.28
N SER A 90 -7.36 2.78 -16.00
CA SER A 90 -7.28 4.09 -15.37
C SER A 90 -5.84 4.54 -15.10
N ASP A 91 -5.57 5.83 -15.32
CA ASP A 91 -4.29 6.46 -14.96
C ASP A 91 -4.00 6.39 -13.45
N LYS A 92 -5.03 6.16 -12.64
CA LYS A 92 -4.92 5.96 -11.18
C LYS A 92 -3.98 4.80 -10.83
N MET A 93 -4.03 3.68 -11.54
CA MET A 93 -3.16 2.54 -11.24
C MET A 93 -1.69 2.82 -11.56
N LYS A 94 -1.42 3.53 -12.66
CA LYS A 94 -0.04 3.96 -13.00
C LYS A 94 0.53 4.90 -11.95
N GLN A 95 -0.28 5.79 -11.40
CA GLN A 95 0.13 6.68 -10.31
C GLN A 95 0.42 5.89 -9.03
N ILE A 96 -0.46 4.95 -8.66
CA ILE A 96 -0.28 4.09 -7.49
C ILE A 96 1.01 3.26 -7.61
N GLU A 97 1.31 2.67 -8.77
CA GLU A 97 2.53 1.89 -8.96
C GLU A 97 3.81 2.73 -8.83
N LYS A 98 3.79 3.99 -9.29
CA LYS A 98 4.93 4.91 -9.14
C LYS A 98 5.18 5.31 -7.68
N SER A 99 4.11 5.63 -6.96
CA SER A 99 4.18 6.09 -5.56
C SER A 99 4.26 4.97 -4.54
N THR A 100 4.20 3.71 -4.95
CA THR A 100 4.27 2.55 -4.04
C THR A 100 5.49 1.67 -4.30
N LYS A 101 5.74 0.78 -3.34
CA LYS A 101 6.73 -0.29 -3.40
C LYS A 101 6.03 -1.62 -3.15
N VAL A 102 6.32 -2.65 -3.95
CA VAL A 102 5.79 -3.99 -3.74
C VAL A 102 6.48 -4.62 -2.52
N GLU A 103 5.70 -5.03 -1.53
CA GLU A 103 6.16 -5.79 -0.36
C GLU A 103 5.88 -7.29 -0.51
N TYR A 104 4.76 -7.64 -1.17
CA TYR A 104 4.40 -9.03 -1.41
C TYR A 104 3.60 -9.19 -2.70
N LYS A 105 3.77 -10.32 -3.39
CA LYS A 105 2.99 -10.66 -4.59
C LYS A 105 2.65 -12.14 -4.62
N ILE A 106 1.43 -12.45 -5.06
CA ILE A 106 0.95 -13.77 -5.43
C ILE A 106 0.62 -13.68 -6.93
N PRO A 107 1.30 -14.46 -7.78
CA PRO A 107 0.98 -14.53 -9.20
C PRO A 107 -0.36 -15.22 -9.45
#